data_AF-A0A9E2Y110-F1
#
_entry.id   AF-A0A9E2Y110-F1
#
_cell.length_a   1.000
_cell.length_b   1.000
_cell.length_c   1.000
_cell.angle_alpha   90.00
_cell.angle_beta   90.00
_cell.angle_gamma   90.00
#
_symmetry.space_group_name_H-M   'P 1'
#
loop_
_entity.id
_entity.type
_entity.pdbx_description
1 polymer ?
#
loop_
_entity_poly.entity_id
_entity_poly.type
_entity_poly.pdbx_seq_one_letter_code
_entity_poly.pdbx_strand_id
1 'polypeptide(L)'
;MDVAEWLRGLGLEQYEPAFRDNDIDGKVVRRLTAEDLRELGIASIGHRRRLLDAIAALRTAEAPAAPISIPIAASEAERRQLTVMFCDLVGSTPLSTRFDPEDLRDIVGIYHRCVADTVARFGGFVAKYMGDGVLVYFGYPEAHEDDAERAAHAGLAVIDAVGRLATQEPLNVRIGIATGLVVVGDLIGAGAAQERGVIGETPNLAARLQALDRPGTLVVADSTRRQIGTLFEIE
;
A
#
# COMPACT_ATOMS: atom_id res chain seq x y z
N MET A 1 -9.77 -6.31 31.43
CA MET A 1 -8.97 -7.23 30.58
C MET A 1 -8.36 -8.23 31.51
N ASP A 2 -8.56 -9.51 31.23
CA ASP A 2 -7.85 -10.60 31.89
C ASP A 2 -6.47 -10.76 31.24
N VAL A 3 -5.40 -10.59 32.04
CA VAL A 3 -4.02 -10.62 31.55
C VAL A 3 -3.58 -12.04 31.21
N ALA A 4 -4.09 -13.05 31.92
CA ALA A 4 -3.76 -14.46 31.67
C ALA A 4 -4.35 -14.93 30.34
N GLU A 5 -5.62 -14.59 30.07
CA GLU A 5 -6.29 -14.90 28.80
C GLU A 5 -5.60 -14.18 27.63
N TRP A 6 -5.19 -12.93 27.83
CA TRP A 6 -4.45 -12.15 26.83
C TRP A 6 -3.08 -12.75 26.51
N LEU A 7 -2.30 -13.15 27.52
CA LEU A 7 -1.00 -13.83 27.31
C LEU A 7 -1.17 -15.16 26.57
N ARG A 8 -2.22 -15.93 26.90
CA ARG A 8 -2.54 -17.18 26.20
C ARG A 8 -2.91 -16.95 24.74
N GLY A 9 -3.66 -15.89 24.43
CA GLY A 9 -3.96 -15.49 23.06
C GLY A 9 -2.72 -15.12 22.24
N LEU A 10 -1.63 -14.70 22.90
CA LEU A 10 -0.34 -14.44 22.28
C LEU A 10 0.57 -15.68 22.20
N GLY A 11 0.18 -16.82 22.77
CA GLY A 11 1.04 -18.00 22.91
C GLY A 11 2.23 -17.75 23.86
N LEU A 12 2.02 -16.91 24.87
CA LEU A 12 3.01 -16.45 25.84
C LEU A 12 2.58 -16.75 27.29
N GLU A 13 1.71 -17.75 27.47
CA GLU A 13 1.16 -18.17 28.77
C GLU A 13 2.23 -18.55 29.80
N GLN A 14 3.41 -18.95 29.34
CA GLN A 14 4.57 -19.23 30.19
C GLN A 14 5.03 -18.01 31.02
N TYR A 15 4.65 -16.79 30.65
CA TYR A 15 4.94 -15.56 31.39
C TYR A 15 3.82 -15.13 32.33
N GLU A 16 2.69 -15.85 32.36
CA GLU A 16 1.57 -15.57 33.26
C GLU A 16 2.00 -15.47 34.74
N PRO A 17 2.86 -16.38 35.27
CA PRO A 17 3.36 -16.24 36.64
C PRO A 17 4.13 -14.94 36.85
N ALA A 18 5.01 -14.56 35.91
CA ALA A 18 5.81 -13.34 36.03
C ALA A 18 4.94 -12.07 36.04
N PHE A 19 3.89 -12.02 35.21
CA PHE A 19 2.96 -10.89 35.20
C PHE A 19 2.11 -10.83 36.47
N ARG A 20 1.64 -11.98 36.96
CA ARG A 20 0.86 -12.07 38.20
C ARG A 20 1.70 -11.71 39.43
N ASP A 21 2.92 -12.25 39.52
CA ASP A 21 3.80 -12.08 40.68
C ASP A 21 4.37 -10.65 40.78
N ASN A 22 4.25 -9.85 39.71
CA ASN A 22 4.59 -8.42 39.67
C ASN A 22 3.34 -7.51 39.63
N ASP A 23 2.16 -8.04 40.00
CA ASP A 23 0.89 -7.31 40.09
C ASP A 23 0.51 -6.56 38.78
N ILE A 24 0.87 -7.11 37.63
CA ILE A 24 0.61 -6.50 36.33
C ILE A 24 -0.84 -6.75 35.91
N ASP A 25 -1.70 -5.76 36.17
CA ASP A 25 -3.10 -5.77 35.75
C ASP A 25 -3.32 -5.20 34.32
N GLY A 26 -4.55 -5.31 33.80
CA GLY A 26 -4.88 -4.84 32.45
C GLY A 26 -4.70 -3.33 32.20
N LYS A 27 -4.58 -2.50 33.25
CA LYS A 27 -4.24 -1.07 33.12
C LYS A 27 -2.72 -0.88 33.08
N VAL A 28 -1.98 -1.64 33.89
CA VAL A 28 -0.51 -1.61 33.95
C VAL A 28 0.09 -2.21 32.68
N VAL A 29 -0.44 -3.31 32.15
CA VAL A 29 -0.01 -3.94 30.88
C VAL A 29 0.13 -2.91 29.76
N ARG A 30 -0.82 -1.98 29.66
CA ARG A 30 -0.87 -0.97 28.59
C ARG A 30 0.26 0.06 28.64
N ARG A 31 0.96 0.15 29.77
CA ARG A 31 2.03 1.12 30.02
C ARG A 31 3.41 0.49 30.03
N LEU A 32 3.50 -0.84 29.95
CA LEU A 32 4.77 -1.56 29.97
C LEU A 32 5.64 -1.17 28.77
N THR A 33 6.91 -0.98 29.05
CA THR A 33 7.96 -0.63 28.11
C THR A 33 8.88 -1.82 27.85
N ALA A 34 9.79 -1.65 26.90
CA ALA A 34 10.77 -2.70 26.59
C ALA A 34 11.72 -3.01 27.76
N GLU A 35 11.89 -2.05 28.67
CA GLU A 35 12.71 -2.16 29.87
C GLU A 35 11.96 -2.94 30.96
N ASP A 36 10.69 -2.59 31.22
CA ASP A 36 9.85 -3.32 32.18
C ASP A 36 9.73 -4.81 31.82
N LEU A 37 9.58 -5.14 30.53
CA LEU A 37 9.56 -6.53 30.08
C LEU A 37 10.89 -7.27 30.30
N ARG A 38 12.02 -6.56 30.29
CA ARG A 38 13.31 -7.17 30.66
C ARG A 38 13.37 -7.43 32.16
N GLU A 39 12.87 -6.51 32.98
CA GLU A 39 12.82 -6.66 34.44
C GLU A 39 11.87 -7.79 34.88
N LEU A 40 10.79 -8.03 34.12
CA LEU A 40 9.89 -9.18 34.27
C LEU A 40 10.55 -10.53 33.87
N GLY A 41 11.83 -10.54 33.51
CA GLY A 41 12.59 -11.76 33.21
C GLY A 41 12.42 -12.27 31.77
N ILE A 42 11.86 -11.46 30.86
CA ILE A 42 11.63 -11.88 29.47
C ILE A 42 12.90 -11.64 28.64
N ALA A 43 13.85 -12.58 28.75
CA ALA A 43 15.13 -12.48 28.03
C ALA A 43 14.97 -12.54 26.50
N SER A 44 14.00 -13.31 26.00
CA SER A 44 13.74 -13.49 24.56
C SER A 44 13.34 -12.17 23.90
N ILE A 45 14.17 -11.72 22.95
CA ILE A 45 13.92 -10.51 22.16
C ILE A 45 12.63 -10.64 21.35
N GLY A 46 12.35 -11.83 20.80
CA GLY A 46 11.13 -12.10 20.03
C GLY A 46 9.87 -11.98 20.87
N HIS A 47 9.87 -12.51 22.10
CA HIS A 47 8.72 -12.42 23.00
C HIS A 47 8.48 -10.99 23.48
N ARG A 48 9.56 -10.25 23.77
CA ARG A 48 9.45 -8.82 24.12
C ARG A 48 8.88 -8.00 22.98
N ARG A 49 9.30 -8.25 21.73
CA ARG A 49 8.74 -7.54 20.57
C ARG A 49 7.25 -7.83 20.40
N ARG A 50 6.86 -9.09 20.48
CA ARG A 50 5.45 -9.53 20.39
C ARG A 50 4.57 -8.92 21.49
N LEU A 51 5.07 -8.83 22.72
CA LEU A 51 4.36 -8.18 23.82
C LEU A 51 4.21 -6.67 23.60
N LEU A 52 5.27 -5.98 23.16
CA LEU A 52 5.20 -4.54 22.87
C LEU A 52 4.22 -4.21 21.75
N ASP A 53 4.20 -5.01 20.69
CA ASP A 53 3.26 -4.83 19.58
C ASP A 53 1.81 -5.05 20.04
N ALA A 54 1.57 -6.06 20.87
CA ALA A 54 0.26 -6.32 21.46
C ALA A 54 -0.17 -5.21 22.44
N ILE A 55 0.74 -4.67 23.25
CA ILE A 55 0.50 -3.53 24.15
C ILE A 55 0.14 -2.27 23.36
N ALA A 56 0.81 -2.03 22.22
CA ALA A 56 0.48 -0.91 21.33
C ALA A 56 -0.95 -1.04 20.77
N ALA A 57 -1.36 -2.24 20.36
CA ALA A 57 -2.72 -2.52 19.90
C ALA A 57 -3.78 -2.32 21.00
N LEU A 58 -3.46 -2.60 22.26
CA LEU A 58 -4.35 -2.35 23.39
C LEU A 58 -4.56 -0.86 23.67
N ARG A 59 -3.58 -0.01 23.34
CA ARG A 59 -3.65 1.45 23.52
C ARG A 59 -4.47 2.12 22.41
N THR A 60 -4.44 1.59 21.19
CA THR A 60 -5.22 2.11 20.07
C THR A 60 -6.71 1.78 20.18
N ALA A 61 -7.07 0.72 20.89
CA ALA A 61 -8.45 0.28 21.10
C ALA A 61 -9.28 1.17 22.06
N GLU A 62 -8.69 2.17 22.72
CA GLU A 62 -9.36 3.00 23.76
C GLU A 62 -9.65 4.45 23.30
N ALA A 63 -9.32 4.82 22.06
CA ALA A 63 -9.79 6.05 21.44
C ALA A 63 -11.28 5.90 21.02
N PRO A 64 -12.12 6.95 21.07
CA PRO A 64 -13.52 6.85 20.68
C PRO A 64 -13.61 6.37 19.22
N ALA A 65 -14.24 5.22 19.04
CA ALA A 65 -14.28 4.49 17.78
C ALA A 65 -15.16 5.19 16.73
N ALA A 66 -14.52 5.75 15.70
CA ALA A 66 -15.02 5.53 14.34
C ALA A 66 -14.85 4.03 14.01
N PRO A 67 -15.72 3.40 13.21
CA PRO A 67 -15.72 1.95 13.03
C PRO A 67 -14.42 1.52 12.33
N ILE A 68 -13.58 0.75 13.03
CA ILE A 68 -12.38 0.14 12.44
C ILE A 68 -12.53 -1.38 12.53
N SER A 69 -12.45 -1.99 11.35
CA SER A 69 -12.35 -3.41 11.09
C SER A 69 -11.32 -4.10 11.97
N ILE A 70 -11.71 -5.28 12.45
CA ILE A 70 -10.87 -6.25 13.15
C ILE A 70 -9.61 -6.52 12.30
N PRO A 71 -8.39 -6.52 12.88
CA PRO A 71 -7.21 -6.99 12.16
C PRO A 71 -7.29 -8.52 12.11
N ILE A 72 -7.86 -9.04 11.02
CA ILE A 72 -7.79 -10.46 10.72
C ILE A 72 -6.33 -10.78 10.42
N ALA A 73 -5.86 -11.88 11.00
CA ALA A 73 -4.59 -12.53 10.78
C ALA A 73 -4.12 -12.46 9.32
N ALA A 74 -2.79 -12.39 9.11
CA ALA A 74 -2.06 -12.56 7.84
C ALA A 74 -2.99 -12.71 6.63
N SER A 75 -3.21 -11.63 5.86
CA SER A 75 -4.32 -11.59 4.91
C SER A 75 -4.24 -12.78 3.96
N GLU A 76 -5.12 -13.76 4.17
CA GLU A 76 -5.30 -14.86 3.24
C GLU A 76 -5.56 -14.25 1.87
N ALA A 77 -4.92 -14.82 0.86
CA ALA A 77 -4.98 -14.30 -0.49
C ALA A 77 -6.46 -14.15 -0.94
N GLU A 78 -6.90 -12.93 -1.16
CA GLU A 78 -8.29 -12.58 -1.46
C GLU A 78 -8.48 -12.49 -2.98
N ARG A 79 -9.42 -13.28 -3.52
CA ARG A 79 -9.84 -13.13 -4.92
C ARG A 79 -10.90 -12.04 -5.03
N ARG A 80 -10.56 -10.93 -5.67
CA ARG A 80 -11.45 -9.78 -5.85
C ARG A 80 -11.30 -9.15 -7.23
N GLN A 81 -12.28 -8.33 -7.63
CA GLN A 81 -12.12 -7.46 -8.79
C GLN A 81 -11.30 -6.24 -8.38
N LEU A 82 -10.35 -5.86 -9.23
CA LEU A 82 -9.47 -4.72 -8.98
C LEU A 82 -9.24 -3.96 -10.28
N THR A 83 -9.18 -2.63 -10.17
CA THR A 83 -8.71 -1.77 -11.25
C THR A 83 -7.26 -1.43 -10.98
N VAL A 84 -6.38 -1.82 -11.91
CA VAL A 84 -4.94 -1.63 -11.82
C VAL A 84 -4.52 -0.55 -12.79
N MET A 85 -3.84 0.47 -12.28
CA MET A 85 -3.23 1.54 -13.06
C MET A 85 -1.71 1.43 -12.96
N PHE A 86 -1.04 1.53 -14.11
CA PHE A 86 0.41 1.59 -14.21
C PHE A 86 0.81 2.93 -14.81
N CYS A 87 1.59 3.71 -14.08
CA CYS A 87 2.13 5.00 -14.52
C CYS A 87 3.64 4.86 -14.76
N ASP A 88 4.15 5.36 -15.87
CA ASP A 88 5.56 5.21 -16.23
C ASP A 88 6.09 6.51 -16.84
N LEU A 89 7.27 6.92 -16.41
CA LEU A 89 7.87 8.17 -16.82
C LEU A 89 8.46 8.03 -18.23
N VAL A 90 7.98 8.86 -19.15
CA VAL A 90 8.47 8.88 -20.52
C VAL A 90 9.93 9.34 -20.54
N GLY A 91 10.78 8.55 -21.19
CA GLY A 91 12.16 8.96 -21.46
C GLY A 91 13.08 8.86 -20.25
N SER A 92 12.72 8.09 -19.21
CA SER A 92 13.59 7.83 -18.06
C SER A 92 14.95 7.22 -18.43
N THR A 93 15.01 6.34 -19.44
CA THR A 93 16.28 5.76 -19.91
C THR A 93 17.17 6.79 -20.60
N PRO A 94 16.67 7.64 -21.53
CA PRO A 94 17.40 8.83 -21.98
C PRO A 94 17.83 9.75 -20.84
N LEU A 95 16.97 10.02 -19.86
CA LEU A 95 17.32 10.85 -18.69
C LEU A 95 18.47 10.23 -17.89
N SER A 96 18.46 8.91 -17.66
CA SER A 96 19.51 8.22 -16.90
C SER A 96 20.88 8.21 -17.58
N THR A 97 20.94 8.53 -18.87
CA THR A 97 22.23 8.70 -19.60
C THR A 97 22.75 10.13 -19.59
N ARG A 98 21.92 11.10 -19.22
CA ARG A 98 22.23 12.54 -19.25
C ARG A 98 22.44 13.13 -17.85
N PHE A 99 21.78 12.54 -16.85
CA PHE A 99 21.83 12.99 -15.47
C PHE A 99 22.70 12.06 -14.63
N ASP A 100 23.38 12.64 -13.64
CA ASP A 100 24.03 11.87 -12.60
C ASP A 100 22.95 11.10 -11.78
N PRO A 101 23.27 9.93 -11.21
CA PRO A 101 22.31 9.10 -10.49
C PRO A 101 21.60 9.82 -9.34
N GLU A 102 22.27 10.75 -8.67
CA GLU A 102 21.71 11.58 -7.59
C GLU A 102 20.61 12.50 -8.12
N ASP A 103 20.85 13.21 -9.22
CA ASP A 103 19.87 14.12 -9.83
C ASP A 103 18.67 13.34 -10.38
N LEU A 104 18.93 12.20 -11.03
CA LEU A 104 17.85 11.33 -11.52
C LEU A 104 16.97 10.83 -10.37
N ARG A 105 17.58 10.44 -9.24
CA ARG A 105 16.84 10.00 -8.05
C ARG A 105 15.94 11.12 -7.51
N ASP A 106 16.39 12.36 -7.52
CA ASP A 106 15.59 13.49 -7.05
C ASP A 106 14.43 13.79 -7.99
N ILE A 107 14.65 13.75 -9.31
CA ILE A 107 13.59 13.88 -10.33
C ILE A 107 12.54 12.78 -10.18
N VAL A 108 12.96 11.52 -10.11
CA VAL A 108 12.06 10.37 -9.91
C VAL A 108 11.32 10.48 -8.58
N GLY A 109 11.98 10.95 -7.52
CA GLY A 109 11.35 11.20 -6.22
C GLY A 109 10.26 12.28 -6.26
N ILE A 110 10.48 13.37 -7.01
CA ILE A 110 9.45 14.42 -7.23
C ILE A 110 8.28 13.85 -8.03
N TYR A 111 8.56 13.09 -9.09
CA TYR A 111 7.54 12.42 -9.90
C TYR A 111 6.70 11.44 -9.06
N HIS A 112 7.34 10.55 -8.29
CA HIS A 112 6.65 9.60 -7.43
C HIS A 112 5.72 10.27 -6.41
N ARG A 113 6.17 11.36 -5.77
CA ARG A 113 5.33 12.13 -4.84
C ARG A 113 4.14 12.76 -5.56
N CYS A 114 4.36 13.36 -6.73
CA CYS A 114 3.28 13.95 -7.54
C CYS A 114 2.21 12.91 -7.90
N VAL A 115 2.62 11.73 -8.36
CA VAL A 115 1.70 10.62 -8.67
C VAL A 115 0.97 10.19 -7.40
N ALA A 116 1.68 9.88 -6.32
CA ALA A 116 1.09 9.40 -5.07
C ALA A 116 0.06 10.38 -4.49
N ASP A 117 0.41 11.66 -4.41
CA ASP A 117 -0.48 12.71 -3.89
C ASP A 117 -1.70 12.92 -4.78
N THR A 118 -1.57 12.71 -6.08
CA THR A 118 -2.68 12.85 -7.03
C THR A 118 -3.63 11.66 -6.93
N VAL A 119 -3.12 10.43 -7.01
CA VAL A 119 -3.96 9.22 -7.00
C VAL A 119 -4.65 9.01 -5.65
N ALA A 120 -4.01 9.41 -4.55
CA ALA A 120 -4.61 9.32 -3.22
C ALA A 120 -5.91 10.14 -3.08
N ARG A 121 -6.03 11.27 -3.80
CA ARG A 121 -7.27 12.10 -3.82
C ARG A 121 -8.46 11.39 -4.45
N PHE A 122 -8.18 10.42 -5.32
CA PHE A 122 -9.17 9.56 -5.96
C PHE A 122 -9.24 8.18 -5.27
N GLY A 123 -8.64 8.04 -4.07
CA GLY A 123 -8.58 6.80 -3.30
C GLY A 123 -7.85 5.64 -3.98
N GLY A 124 -6.89 5.95 -4.85
CA GLY A 124 -5.93 4.98 -5.35
C GLY A 124 -4.89 4.63 -4.28
N PHE A 125 -4.57 3.34 -4.17
CA PHE A 125 -3.54 2.81 -3.29
C PHE A 125 -2.25 2.55 -4.09
N VAL A 126 -1.15 3.24 -3.76
CA VAL A 126 0.15 2.98 -4.37
C VAL A 126 0.70 1.68 -3.83
N ALA A 127 0.72 0.66 -4.68
CA ALA A 127 1.12 -0.69 -4.31
C ALA A 127 2.63 -0.89 -4.38
N LYS A 128 3.27 -0.34 -5.42
CA LYS A 128 4.70 -0.55 -5.66
C LYS A 128 5.30 0.57 -6.52
N TYR A 129 6.54 0.92 -6.19
CA TYR A 129 7.42 1.72 -7.05
C TYR A 129 8.39 0.78 -7.79
N MET A 130 8.55 0.98 -9.10
CA MET A 130 9.30 0.09 -9.99
C MET A 130 10.26 0.92 -10.85
N GLY A 131 11.37 1.38 -10.25
CA GLY A 131 12.27 2.32 -10.92
C GLY A 131 11.59 3.68 -11.06
N ASP A 132 11.17 4.00 -12.29
CA ASP A 132 10.40 5.18 -12.69
C ASP A 132 8.90 4.88 -12.92
N GLY A 133 8.49 3.62 -12.71
CA GLY A 133 7.11 3.18 -12.76
C GLY A 133 6.41 3.23 -11.39
N VAL A 134 5.11 3.48 -11.39
CA VAL A 134 4.23 3.46 -10.21
C VAL A 134 3.04 2.54 -10.49
N LEU A 135 2.85 1.53 -9.64
CA LEU A 135 1.72 0.62 -9.69
C LEU A 135 0.68 1.05 -8.65
N VAL A 136 -0.55 1.30 -9.10
CA VAL A 136 -1.65 1.82 -8.29
C VAL A 136 -2.87 0.91 -8.40
N TYR A 137 -3.52 0.65 -7.27
CA TYR A 137 -4.73 -0.15 -7.17
C TYR A 137 -5.92 0.73 -6.79
N PHE A 138 -7.02 0.57 -7.51
CA PHE A 138 -8.33 1.09 -7.13
C PHE A 138 -9.22 -0.12 -6.81
N GLY A 139 -9.97 0.02 -5.73
CA GLY A 139 -10.71 -1.07 -5.10
C GLY A 139 -9.93 -1.87 -4.08
N TYR A 140 -8.83 -1.31 -3.57
CA TYR A 140 -8.05 -1.86 -2.45
C TYR A 140 -7.49 -0.72 -1.58
N PRO A 141 -7.48 -0.85 -0.24
CA PRO A 141 -8.06 -1.95 0.55
C PRO A 141 -9.60 -1.98 0.53
N GLU A 142 -10.22 -0.83 0.28
CA GLU A 142 -11.67 -0.66 0.21
C GLU A 142 -12.14 -0.62 -1.25
N ALA A 143 -13.21 -1.35 -1.56
CA ALA A 143 -13.83 -1.40 -2.89
C ALA A 143 -14.95 -0.38 -3.03
N HIS A 144 -15.05 0.22 -4.21
CA HIS A 144 -16.10 1.15 -4.61
C HIS A 144 -16.66 0.72 -5.98
N GLU A 145 -17.94 1.00 -6.23
CA GLU A 145 -18.57 0.61 -7.51
C GLU A 145 -17.99 1.37 -8.71
N ASP A 146 -17.43 2.56 -8.46
CA ASP A 146 -16.88 3.50 -9.42
C ASP A 146 -15.35 3.45 -9.53
N ASP A 147 -14.68 2.39 -9.03
CA ASP A 147 -13.21 2.31 -9.02
C ASP A 147 -12.57 2.42 -10.41
N ALA A 148 -13.24 1.96 -11.47
CA ALA A 148 -12.78 2.15 -12.85
C ALA A 148 -12.83 3.62 -13.31
N GLU A 149 -13.88 4.35 -12.91
CA GLU A 149 -14.06 5.77 -13.20
C GLU A 149 -13.04 6.60 -12.40
N ARG A 150 -12.89 6.30 -11.11
CA ARG A 150 -11.90 6.94 -10.23
C ARG A 150 -10.48 6.76 -10.76
N ALA A 151 -10.14 5.56 -11.26
CA ALA A 151 -8.85 5.31 -11.88
C ALA A 151 -8.63 6.14 -13.16
N ALA A 152 -9.65 6.26 -14.02
CA ALA A 152 -9.57 7.07 -15.24
C ALA A 152 -9.39 8.57 -14.92
N HIS A 153 -10.17 9.12 -13.98
CA HIS A 153 -10.01 10.50 -13.52
C HIS A 153 -8.64 10.73 -12.87
N ALA A 154 -8.18 9.79 -12.04
CA ALA A 154 -6.86 9.88 -11.42
C ALA A 154 -5.75 9.89 -12.47
N GLY A 155 -5.83 9.03 -13.49
CA GLY A 155 -4.83 8.99 -14.54
C GLY A 155 -4.76 10.28 -15.36
N LEU A 156 -5.90 10.86 -15.74
CA LEU A 156 -5.95 12.16 -16.41
C LEU A 156 -5.37 13.28 -15.52
N ALA A 157 -5.70 13.28 -14.23
CA ALA A 157 -5.16 14.24 -13.27
C ALA A 157 -3.64 14.06 -13.09
N VAL A 158 -3.12 12.83 -13.13
CA VAL A 158 -1.68 12.54 -13.06
C VAL A 158 -0.95 13.09 -14.28
N ILE A 159 -1.48 12.90 -15.50
CA ILE A 159 -0.88 13.47 -16.72
C ILE A 159 -0.73 14.98 -16.59
N ASP A 160 -1.80 15.65 -16.19
CA ASP A 160 -1.86 17.09 -16.02
C ASP A 160 -0.95 17.61 -14.88
N ALA A 161 -0.91 16.90 -13.74
CA ALA A 161 -0.05 17.26 -12.61
C ALA A 161 1.45 17.06 -12.91
N VAL A 162 1.82 15.96 -13.55
CA VAL A 162 3.20 15.67 -13.94
C VAL A 162 3.69 16.67 -14.99
N GLY A 163 2.85 16.99 -15.98
CA GLY A 163 3.20 17.99 -17.01
C GLY A 163 3.42 19.41 -16.47
N ARG A 164 2.97 19.71 -15.25
CA ARG A 164 3.18 21.00 -14.56
C ARG A 164 4.37 21.02 -13.60
N LEU A 165 5.05 19.90 -13.38
CA LEU A 165 6.19 19.87 -12.48
C LEU A 165 7.32 20.77 -13.00
N ALA A 166 7.78 21.69 -12.15
CA ALA A 166 8.90 22.55 -12.45
C ALA A 166 10.22 21.79 -12.22
N THR A 167 10.60 20.98 -13.19
CA THR A 167 11.87 20.24 -13.24
C THR A 167 12.81 20.82 -14.30
N GLN A 168 14.06 20.38 -14.32
CA GLN A 168 15.06 20.85 -15.30
C GLN A 168 14.66 20.53 -16.75
N GLU A 169 13.88 19.46 -16.96
CA GLU A 169 13.32 19.04 -18.24
C GLU A 169 11.82 18.76 -18.07
N PRO A 170 10.98 18.98 -19.10
CA PRO A 170 9.55 18.67 -19.03
C PRO A 170 9.33 17.17 -18.90
N LEU A 171 8.56 16.77 -17.89
CA LEU A 171 8.20 15.37 -17.65
C LEU A 171 6.90 15.02 -18.33
N ASN A 172 6.83 13.81 -18.88
CA ASN A 172 5.61 13.23 -19.41
C ASN A 172 5.43 11.84 -18.83
N VAL A 173 4.19 11.41 -18.70
CA VAL A 173 3.81 10.10 -18.16
C VAL A 173 2.96 9.35 -19.19
N ARG A 174 3.07 8.02 -19.16
CA ARG A 174 2.21 7.10 -19.89
C ARG A 174 1.44 6.26 -18.89
N ILE A 175 0.15 6.05 -19.15
CA ILE A 175 -0.73 5.40 -18.19
C ILE A 175 -1.51 4.27 -18.85
N GLY A 176 -1.45 3.08 -18.27
CA GLY A 176 -2.25 1.92 -18.66
C GLY A 176 -3.19 1.51 -17.53
N ILE A 177 -4.48 1.32 -17.82
CA ILE A 177 -5.48 0.91 -16.83
C ILE A 177 -6.19 -0.37 -17.28
N ALA A 178 -6.18 -1.40 -16.44
CA ALA A 178 -6.93 -2.63 -16.67
C ALA A 178 -7.76 -3.01 -15.45
N THR A 179 -8.99 -3.46 -15.68
CA THR A 179 -9.87 -3.95 -14.62
C THR A 179 -10.09 -5.45 -14.80
N GLY A 180 -10.01 -6.22 -13.71
CA GLY A 180 -10.25 -7.66 -13.78
C GLY A 180 -10.17 -8.36 -12.43
N LEU A 181 -10.47 -9.65 -12.43
CA LEU A 181 -10.34 -10.50 -11.25
C LEU A 181 -8.87 -10.78 -10.98
N VAL A 182 -8.46 -10.54 -9.75
CA VAL A 182 -7.10 -10.77 -9.27
C VAL A 182 -7.13 -11.43 -7.89
N VAL A 183 -5.99 -11.99 -7.51
CA VAL A 183 -5.75 -12.46 -6.14
C VAL A 183 -4.79 -11.48 -5.48
N VAL A 184 -5.24 -10.84 -4.41
CA VAL A 184 -4.44 -9.91 -3.60
C VAL A 184 -3.99 -10.63 -2.34
N GLY A 185 -2.71 -10.67 -2.04
CA GLY A 185 -2.22 -11.27 -0.81
C GLY A 185 -0.78 -10.92 -0.52
N ASP A 186 -0.29 -11.36 0.64
CA ASP A 186 1.12 -11.27 1.01
C ASP A 186 1.93 -12.30 0.19
N LEU A 187 2.06 -12.01 -1.10
CA LEU A 187 2.77 -12.81 -2.08
C LEU A 187 4.18 -12.25 -2.18
N ILE A 188 5.05 -12.63 -1.23
CA ILE A 188 6.52 -12.77 -1.29
C ILE A 188 7.12 -12.49 0.11
N GLY A 189 7.55 -13.55 0.80
CA GLY A 189 8.71 -13.53 1.70
C GLY A 189 8.52 -13.05 3.15
N ALA A 190 9.08 -13.80 4.10
CA ALA A 190 9.32 -13.33 5.46
C ALA A 190 10.40 -12.23 5.44
N GLY A 191 10.03 -10.99 5.71
CA GLY A 191 10.93 -9.83 5.77
C GLY A 191 10.18 -8.49 5.72
N ALA A 192 10.85 -7.40 6.09
CA ALA A 192 10.26 -6.06 6.33
C ALA A 192 9.74 -5.31 5.08
N ALA A 193 9.71 -5.96 3.91
CA ALA A 193 9.14 -5.41 2.68
C ALA A 193 7.91 -6.24 2.32
N GLN A 194 6.79 -5.96 3.01
CA GLN A 194 5.50 -6.56 2.71
C GLN A 194 4.99 -5.95 1.39
N GLU A 195 5.51 -6.45 0.27
CA GLU A 195 4.99 -6.13 -1.06
C GLU A 195 3.67 -6.87 -1.22
N ARG A 196 2.54 -6.16 -1.13
CA ARG A 196 1.21 -6.71 -1.38
C ARG A 196 1.05 -6.97 -2.87
N GLY A 197 1.53 -8.13 -3.27
CA GLY A 197 1.51 -8.60 -4.64
C GLY A 197 0.08 -8.91 -5.10
N VAL A 198 -0.20 -8.52 -6.35
CA VAL A 198 -1.42 -8.91 -7.05
C VAL A 198 -1.05 -9.93 -8.11
N ILE A 199 -1.67 -11.10 -8.06
CA ILE A 199 -1.55 -12.14 -9.08
C ILE A 199 -2.81 -12.15 -9.95
N GLY A 200 -2.60 -12.05 -11.26
CA GLY A 200 -3.64 -12.09 -12.27
C GLY A 200 -3.11 -11.63 -13.62
N GLU A 201 -3.93 -11.73 -14.66
CA GLU A 201 -3.59 -11.17 -15.97
C GLU A 201 -3.66 -9.63 -15.94
N THR A 202 -4.49 -9.06 -15.08
CA THR A 202 -4.80 -7.61 -15.02
C THR A 202 -3.56 -6.72 -14.86
N PRO A 203 -2.62 -6.97 -13.93
CA PRO A 203 -1.42 -6.14 -13.81
C PRO A 203 -0.51 -6.21 -15.04
N ASN A 204 -0.37 -7.40 -15.63
CA ASN A 204 0.42 -7.60 -16.84
C ASN A 204 -0.22 -6.91 -18.05
N LEU A 205 -1.56 -6.92 -18.14
CA LEU A 205 -2.30 -6.21 -19.18
C LEU A 205 -2.13 -4.69 -19.03
N ALA A 206 -2.28 -4.14 -17.82
CA ALA A 206 -2.08 -2.71 -17.57
C ALA A 206 -0.67 -2.24 -17.96
N ALA A 207 0.37 -3.01 -17.58
CA ALA A 207 1.75 -2.72 -17.97
C ALA A 207 1.96 -2.75 -19.50
N ARG A 208 1.35 -3.72 -20.20
CA ARG A 208 1.42 -3.81 -21.67
C ARG A 208 0.71 -2.65 -22.36
N LEU A 209 -0.44 -2.20 -21.84
CA LEU A 209 -1.20 -1.10 -22.42
C LEU A 209 -0.45 0.23 -22.32
N GLN A 210 0.19 0.48 -21.19
CA GLN A 210 1.06 1.64 -21.02
C GLN A 210 2.17 1.70 -22.08
N ALA A 211 2.77 0.56 -22.43
CA ALA A 211 3.89 0.51 -23.36
C ALA A 211 3.49 0.83 -24.82
N LEU A 212 2.21 0.69 -25.15
CA LEU A 212 1.65 1.03 -26.47
C LEU A 212 1.37 2.54 -26.61
N ASP A 213 1.52 3.28 -25.52
CA ASP A 213 0.96 4.61 -25.40
C ASP A 213 1.89 5.71 -25.94
N ARG A 214 1.28 6.82 -26.37
CA ARG A 214 1.98 8.07 -26.70
C ARG A 214 2.28 8.82 -25.39
N PRO A 215 3.30 9.69 -25.35
CA PRO A 215 3.54 10.52 -24.17
C PRO A 215 2.31 11.40 -23.85
N GLY A 216 1.88 11.40 -22.58
CA GLY A 216 0.76 12.24 -22.12
C GLY A 216 -0.63 11.69 -22.44
N THR A 217 -0.74 10.41 -22.76
CA THR A 217 -2.04 9.75 -22.96
C THR A 217 -2.30 8.69 -21.89
N LEU A 218 -3.53 8.18 -21.91
CA LEU A 218 -4.05 7.16 -21.00
C LEU A 218 -4.75 6.10 -21.83
N VAL A 219 -4.31 4.85 -21.71
CA VAL A 219 -4.91 3.70 -22.40
C VAL A 219 -5.66 2.83 -21.41
N VAL A 220 -6.92 2.52 -21.72
CA VAL A 220 -7.74 1.62 -20.93
C VAL A 220 -7.93 0.27 -21.63
N ALA A 221 -7.93 -0.81 -20.86
CA ALA A 221 -8.37 -2.11 -21.34
C ALA A 221 -9.86 -2.07 -21.69
N ASP A 222 -10.29 -2.93 -22.60
CA ASP A 222 -11.69 -3.07 -22.98
C ASP A 222 -12.60 -3.45 -21.79
N SER A 223 -12.07 -4.17 -20.80
CA SER A 223 -12.78 -4.43 -19.52
C SER A 223 -13.05 -3.16 -18.72
N THR A 224 -12.06 -2.26 -18.62
CA THR A 224 -12.20 -0.96 -17.96
C THR A 224 -13.14 -0.04 -18.75
N ARG A 225 -13.01 -0.01 -20.09
CA ARG A 225 -13.89 0.77 -20.99
C ARG A 225 -15.37 0.45 -20.75
N ARG A 226 -15.71 -0.82 -20.63
CA ARG A 226 -17.10 -1.25 -20.35
C ARG A 226 -17.64 -0.69 -19.03
N GLN A 227 -16.79 -0.50 -18.03
CA GLN A 227 -17.19 -0.03 -16.71
C GLN A 227 -17.34 1.49 -16.63
N ILE A 228 -16.45 2.24 -17.31
CA ILE A 228 -16.55 3.71 -17.38
C ILE A 228 -17.63 4.19 -18.37
N GLY A 229 -18.12 3.29 -19.24
CA GLY A 229 -19.25 3.56 -20.13
C GLY A 229 -18.99 4.73 -21.09
N THR A 230 -19.84 5.75 -21.05
CA THR A 230 -19.80 6.94 -21.92
C THR A 230 -19.33 8.20 -21.19
N LEU A 231 -18.80 8.05 -19.97
CA LEU A 231 -18.34 9.17 -19.15
C LEU A 231 -17.10 9.86 -19.71
N PHE A 232 -16.35 9.18 -20.58
CA PHE A 232 -15.11 9.66 -21.19
C PHE A 232 -15.20 9.56 -22.71
N GLU A 233 -14.58 10.51 -23.40
CA GLU A 233 -14.32 10.42 -24.83
C GLU A 233 -13.13 9.47 -25.06
N ILE A 234 -13.32 8.48 -25.94
CA ILE A 234 -12.34 7.44 -26.24
C ILE A 234 -12.10 7.42 -27.74
N GLU A 235 -10.84 7.47 -28.15
CA GLU A 235 -10.39 7.36 -29.55
C GLU A 235 -10.24 5.90 -30.00
#